data_AF-A0A974H6K7-F1
#
_entry.id   AF-A0A974H6K7-F1
#
_cell.length_a   1.000
_cell.length_b   1.000
_cell.length_c   1.000
_cell.angle_alpha   90.00
_cell.angle_beta   90.00
_cell.angle_gamma   90.00
#
_symmetry.space_group_name_H-M   'P 1'
#
loop_
_entity.id
_entity.type
_entity.pdbx_description
1 polymer ?
#
loop_
_entity_poly.entity_id
_entity_poly.type
_entity_poly.pdbx_seq_one_letter_code
_entity_poly.pdbx_strand_id
1 'polypeptide(L)'
;EQCLKYLNITKSLIGFIRSPLGVTYAAFPRIMWYLPGPHQKIFQDSEELTSFYHDQIRSHWNTLNSDSPRDFIDCFLIKSNE
;
A
#
# COMPACT_ATOMS: atom_id res chain seq x y z
N GLU A 1 -10.35 -13.14 -8.15
CA GLU A 1 -9.87 -13.49 -6.79
C GLU A 1 -8.87 -12.47 -6.22
N GLN A 2 -7.82 -12.07 -6.94
CA GLN A 2 -6.83 -11.06 -6.47
C GLN A 2 -7.46 -9.71 -6.05
N CYS A 3 -8.38 -9.15 -6.84
CA CYS A 3 -9.05 -7.89 -6.47
C CYS A 3 -9.79 -8.00 -5.12
N LEU A 4 -10.49 -9.12 -4.88
CA LEU A 4 -11.16 -9.37 -3.60
C LEU A 4 -10.16 -9.51 -2.44
N LYS A 5 -9.02 -10.17 -2.69
CA LYS A 5 -7.94 -10.27 -1.70
C LYS A 5 -7.43 -8.89 -1.29
N TYR A 6 -7.05 -8.04 -2.25
CA TYR A 6 -6.57 -6.69 -1.96
C TYR A 6 -7.63 -5.82 -1.27
N LEU A 7 -8.89 -5.93 -1.69
CA LEU A 7 -10.00 -5.24 -1.03
C LEU A 7 -10.16 -5.64 0.43
N ASN A 8 -9.98 -6.92 0.75
CA ASN A 8 -10.04 -7.41 2.14
C ASN A 8 -8.85 -6.91 2.98
N ILE A 9 -7.64 -6.89 2.41
CA ILE A 9 -6.45 -6.33 3.06
C ILE A 9 -6.68 -4.85 3.38
N THR A 10 -7.14 -4.07 2.41
CA THR A 10 -7.45 -2.64 2.60
C THR A 10 -8.51 -2.42 3.67
N LYS A 11 -9.59 -3.23 3.67
CA LYS A 11 -10.62 -3.17 4.72
C LYS A 11 -10.04 -3.46 6.12
N SER A 12 -9.18 -4.46 6.24
CA SER A 12 -8.53 -4.83 7.49
C SER A 12 -7.63 -3.69 8.01
N LEU A 13 -6.81 -3.11 7.13
CA LEU A 13 -5.94 -1.98 7.47
C LEU A 13 -6.74 -0.76 7.93
N ILE A 14 -7.80 -0.39 7.21
CA ILE A 14 -8.69 0.72 7.59
C ILE A 14 -9.37 0.43 8.94
N GLY A 15 -9.85 -0.79 9.15
CA GLY A 15 -10.44 -1.22 10.42
C GLY A 15 -9.46 -1.09 11.58
N PHE A 16 -8.20 -1.48 11.37
CA PHE A 16 -7.15 -1.35 12.37
C PHE A 16 -6.84 0.10 12.71
N ILE A 17 -6.60 0.96 11.70
CA ILE A 17 -6.29 2.39 11.90
C ILE A 17 -7.39 3.08 12.70
N ARG A 18 -8.66 2.71 12.50
CA ARG A 18 -9.81 3.26 13.23
C ARG A 18 -10.00 2.69 14.64
N SER A 19 -9.30 1.61 14.98
CA SER A 19 -9.44 0.95 16.29
C SER A 19 -8.63 1.68 17.37
N PRO A 20 -8.98 1.52 18.67
CA PRO A 20 -8.16 2.05 19.75
C PRO A 20 -6.70 1.58 19.69
N LEU A 21 -6.45 0.33 19.28
CA LEU A 21 -5.10 -0.20 19.10
C LEU A 21 -4.35 0.52 17.96
N GLY A 22 -5.03 0.86 16.87
CA GLY A 22 -4.45 1.62 15.76
C GLY A 22 -4.12 3.07 16.16
N VAL A 23 -4.99 3.71 16.93
CA VAL A 23 -4.72 5.06 17.48
C VAL A 23 -3.51 5.02 18.43
N THR A 24 -3.43 4.01 19.32
CA THR A 24 -2.26 3.82 20.19
C THR A 24 -0.99 3.53 19.39
N TYR A 25 -1.08 2.75 18.31
CA TYR A 25 0.03 2.51 17.39
C TYR A 25 0.51 3.80 16.74
N ALA A 26 -0.40 4.68 16.31
CA ALA A 26 -0.04 5.97 15.74
C ALA A 26 0.65 6.90 16.75
N ALA A 27 0.26 6.84 18.03
CA ALA A 27 0.87 7.64 19.10
C ALA A 27 2.25 7.11 19.54
N PHE A 28 2.41 5.78 19.61
CA PHE A 28 3.62 5.14 20.14
C PHE A 28 4.12 3.99 19.25
N PRO A 29 4.47 4.24 17.98
CA PRO A 29 4.76 3.18 17.01
C PRO A 29 5.97 2.33 17.40
N ARG A 30 7.04 2.96 17.93
CA ARG A 30 8.26 2.24 18.36
C ARG A 30 8.00 1.25 19.48
N ILE A 31 7.14 1.59 20.44
CA ILE A 31 6.81 0.69 21.56
C ILE A 31 5.94 -0.44 21.04
N MET A 32 4.90 -0.09 20.27
CA MET A 32 3.94 -1.04 19.75
C MET A 32 4.58 -2.05 18.79
N TRP A 33 5.66 -1.68 18.09
CA TRP A 33 6.45 -2.58 17.24
C TRP A 33 6.96 -3.83 17.98
N TYR A 34 7.34 -3.69 19.25
CA TYR A 34 7.85 -4.82 20.06
C TYR A 34 6.73 -5.64 20.71
N LEU A 35 5.49 -5.15 20.70
CA LEU A 35 4.37 -5.83 21.35
C LEU A 35 3.65 -6.77 20.36
N PRO A 36 3.29 -7.99 20.78
CA PRO A 36 2.50 -8.87 19.92
C PRO A 36 1.10 -8.29 19.70
N GLY A 37 0.59 -8.39 18.48
CA GLY A 37 -0.74 -7.87 18.19
C GLY A 37 -1.19 -8.03 16.73
N PRO A 38 -2.47 -7.69 16.45
CA PRO A 38 -3.05 -7.89 15.12
C PRO A 38 -2.37 -7.05 14.04
N HIS A 39 -1.72 -5.94 14.42
CA HIS A 39 -0.98 -5.07 13.51
C HIS A 39 0.15 -5.80 12.76
N GLN A 40 0.78 -6.81 13.38
CA GLN A 40 1.85 -7.59 12.73
C GLN A 40 1.33 -8.31 11.47
N LYS A 41 0.21 -9.02 11.61
CA LYS A 41 -0.42 -9.70 10.47
C LYS A 41 -0.94 -8.71 9.44
N ILE A 42 -1.59 -7.63 9.89
CA ILE A 42 -2.15 -6.61 8.98
C ILE A 42 -1.04 -5.96 8.14
N PHE A 43 0.12 -5.67 8.75
CA PHE A 43 1.24 -5.09 8.02
C PHE A 43 1.87 -6.09 7.06
N GLN A 44 2.04 -7.35 7.47
CA GLN A 44 2.49 -8.42 6.57
C GLN A 44 1.55 -8.58 5.37
N ASP A 45 0.23 -8.61 5.60
CA ASP A 45 -0.75 -8.67 4.51
C ASP A 45 -0.67 -7.41 3.60
N SER A 46 -0.36 -6.24 4.18
CA SER A 46 -0.18 -5.00 3.40
C SER A 46 1.10 -4.95 2.57
N GLU A 47 2.14 -5.71 2.94
CA GLU A 47 3.35 -5.85 2.12
C GLU A 47 3.03 -6.52 0.79
N GLU A 48 2.11 -7.49 0.77
CA GLU A 48 1.67 -8.13 -0.48
C GLU A 48 0.96 -7.12 -1.41
N LEU A 49 0.08 -6.29 -0.84
CA LEU A 49 -0.57 -5.21 -1.59
C LEU A 49 0.45 -4.21 -2.13
N THR A 50 1.47 -3.89 -1.33
CA THR A 50 2.55 -2.98 -1.73
C THR A 50 3.39 -3.58 -2.87
N SER A 51 3.72 -4.87 -2.80
CA SER A 51 4.40 -5.59 -3.87
C SER A 51 3.61 -5.54 -5.18
N PHE A 52 2.30 -5.74 -5.11
CA PHE A 52 1.44 -5.62 -6.29
C PHE A 52 1.50 -4.23 -6.92
N TYR A 53 1.46 -3.16 -6.12
CA TYR A 53 1.61 -1.80 -6.65
C TYR A 53 2.98 -1.58 -7.29
N HIS A 54 4.06 -2.11 -6.70
CA HIS A 54 5.39 -2.04 -7.31
C HIS A 54 5.47 -2.73 -8.66
N ASP A 55 4.83 -3.89 -8.80
CA ASP A 55 4.80 -4.61 -10.07
C ASP A 55 4.01 -3.85 -11.14
N GLN A 56 2.87 -3.23 -10.76
CA GLN A 56 2.12 -2.35 -11.67
C GLN A 56 2.96 -1.14 -12.08
N ILE A 57 3.58 -0.43 -11.13
CA ILE A 57 4.43 0.73 -11.43
C ILE A 57 5.60 0.33 -12.34
N ARG A 58 6.23 -0.83 -12.12
CA ARG A 58 7.30 -1.35 -12.98
C ARG A 58 6.81 -1.64 -14.40
N SER A 59 5.63 -2.26 -14.53
CA SER A 59 5.01 -2.50 -15.83
C SER A 59 4.78 -1.18 -16.58
N HIS A 60 4.28 -0.17 -15.88
CA HIS A 60 4.07 1.16 -16.43
C HIS A 60 5.38 1.79 -16.91
N TRP A 61 6.41 1.78 -16.08
CA TRP A 61 7.76 2.25 -16.40
C TRP A 61 8.34 1.62 -17.67
N ASN A 62 8.25 0.29 -17.81
CA ASN A 62 8.82 -0.43 -18.95
C ASN A 62 8.16 -0.09 -20.29
N THR A 63 6.97 0.48 -20.25
CA THR A 63 6.14 0.78 -21.42
C THR A 63 5.74 2.26 -21.47
N LEU A 64 6.42 3.10 -20.69
CA LEU A 64 6.09 4.51 -20.53
C LEU A 64 6.37 5.27 -21.84
N ASN A 65 5.37 6.02 -22.30
CA ASN A 65 5.50 6.92 -23.44
C ASN A 65 5.05 8.33 -23.04
N SER A 66 6.00 9.27 -22.98
CA SER A 66 5.74 10.66 -22.58
C SER A 66 4.78 11.39 -23.53
N ASP A 67 4.73 11.00 -24.81
CA ASP A 67 3.85 11.63 -25.81
C ASP A 67 2.39 11.16 -25.70
N SER A 68 2.14 10.04 -25.01
CA SER A 68 0.82 9.43 -24.91
C SER A 68 0.65 8.68 -23.57
N PRO A 69 0.51 9.40 -22.43
CA PRO A 69 0.31 8.77 -21.13
C PRO A 69 -1.01 7.99 -21.10
N ARG A 70 -0.98 6.77 -20.58
CA ARG A 70 -2.16 5.88 -20.58
C ARG A 70 -3.12 6.19 -19.45
N ASP A 71 -2.59 6.47 -18.27
CA ASP A 71 -3.38 6.76 -17.07
C ASP A 71 -2.60 7.60 -16.06
N PHE A 72 -3.19 7.77 -14.87
CA PHE A 72 -2.62 8.55 -13.79
C PHE A 72 -1.20 8.10 -13.40
N ILE A 73 -0.90 6.79 -13.46
CA ILE A 73 0.43 6.30 -13.10
C ILE A 73 1.45 6.84 -14.10
N ASP A 74 1.18 6.77 -15.39
CA ASP A 74 2.08 7.32 -16.42
C ASP A 74 2.28 8.84 -16.25
N CYS A 75 1.19 9.59 -16.06
CA CYS A 75 1.27 11.04 -15.81
C CYS A 75 2.13 11.36 -14.59
N PHE A 76 1.97 10.60 -13.50
CA PHE A 76 2.75 10.78 -12.29
C PHE A 76 4.23 10.44 -12.52
N LEU A 77 4.52 9.36 -13.24
CA LEU A 77 5.89 8.94 -13.55
C LEU A 77 6.61 9.96 -14.43
N ILE A 78 5.97 10.47 -15.49
CA ILE A 78 6.53 11.52 -16.36
C ILE A 78 6.91 12.74 -15.52
N LYS A 79 5.97 13.25 -14.73
CA LYS A 79 6.19 14.43 -13.88
C LYS A 79 7.26 14.23 -12.80
N SER A 80 7.43 13.01 -12.31
CA SER A 80 8.45 12.70 -11.30
C SER A 80 9.86 12.59 -11.91
N ASN A 81 9.95 12.48 -13.23
CA ASN A 81 11.17 12.34 -14.00
C ASN A 81 11.58 13.62 -14.74
N GLU A 82 10.74 14.67 -14.69
CA GLU A 82 11.05 16.04 -15.11
C GLU A 82 11.95 16.75 -14.09
#